data_AF-A0A814AD52-F1
#
_entry.id   AF-A0A814AD52-F1
#
_cell.length_a   1.000
_cell.length_b   1.000
_cell.length_c   1.000
_cell.angle_alpha   90.00
_cell.angle_beta   90.00
_cell.angle_gamma   90.00
#
_symmetry.space_group_name_H-M   'P 1'
#
loop_
_entity.id
_entity.type
_entity.pdbx_description
1 polymer ?
#
loop_
_entity_poly.entity_id
_entity_poly.type
_entity_poly.pdbx_seq_one_letter_code
_entity_poly.pdbx_strand_id
1 'polypeptide(L)'
;MKQSISLLPTVTLILGMIILVIIRFILRLKDRTPRPRISSEDRLRQFKEDIRRKGIELNMFQEDLNTDRQIRYQRYTTRFYLFLLASSIVGLTVYKFFELSIQIKRITSPVESEFVELKSQSFRSFSCSCSSILIPYSEFLTIQPQYHQLCSITINAL
;
A
#
# COMPACT_ATOMS: atom_id res chain seq x y z
N MET A 1 13.71 -14.86 -2.13
CA MET A 1 13.47 -14.42 -3.51
C MET A 1 12.24 -13.52 -3.52
N LYS A 2 12.41 -12.19 -3.39
CA LYS A 2 11.31 -11.21 -3.41
C LYS A 2 11.17 -10.71 -4.84
N GLN A 3 10.10 -11.07 -5.54
CA GLN A 3 9.71 -10.41 -6.78
C GLN A 3 9.13 -9.04 -6.42
N SER A 4 9.97 -8.02 -6.42
CA SER A 4 9.54 -6.64 -6.60
C SER A 4 9.01 -6.52 -8.04
N ILE A 5 7.71 -6.74 -8.20
CA ILE A 5 6.98 -6.44 -9.44
C ILE A 5 7.20 -4.95 -9.71
N SER A 6 8.00 -4.67 -10.73
CA SER A 6 8.39 -3.33 -11.13
C SER A 6 7.14 -2.53 -11.53
N LEU A 7 6.68 -1.65 -10.65
CA LEU A 7 5.59 -0.70 -10.87
C LEU A 7 6.03 0.51 -11.72
N LEU A 8 7.33 0.67 -11.94
CA LEU A 8 7.90 1.74 -12.75
C LEU A 8 7.43 1.74 -14.22
N PRO A 9 7.47 0.62 -14.97
CA PRO A 9 7.07 0.60 -16.38
C PRO A 9 5.56 0.80 -16.59
N THR A 10 4.71 0.39 -15.65
CA THR A 10 3.26 0.60 -15.77
C THR A 10 2.89 2.05 -15.51
N VAL A 11 3.53 2.69 -14.53
CA VAL A 11 3.30 4.09 -14.21
C VAL A 11 3.76 5.00 -15.36
N THR A 12 4.89 4.73 -16.00
CA THR A 12 5.37 5.54 -17.13
C THR A 12 4.46 5.45 -18.36
N LEU A 13 3.90 4.27 -18.65
CA LEU A 13 2.94 4.09 -19.75
C LEU A 13 1.62 4.82 -19.48
N ILE A 14 1.10 4.72 -18.26
CA ILE A 14 -0.14 5.42 -17.88
C ILE A 14 0.08 6.94 -17.93
N LEU A 15 1.21 7.43 -17.43
CA LEU A 15 1.55 8.86 -17.45
C LEU A 15 1.67 9.37 -18.90
N GLY A 16 2.31 8.63 -19.79
CA GLY A 16 2.42 8.99 -21.21
C GLY A 16 1.06 9.07 -21.90
N MET A 17 0.18 8.11 -21.64
CA MET A 17 -1.18 8.12 -22.18
C MET A 17 -1.99 9.32 -21.69
N ILE A 18 -1.88 9.66 -20.40
CA ILE A 18 -2.56 10.83 -19.82
C ILE A 18 -2.01 12.13 -20.42
N ILE A 19 -0.69 12.26 -20.57
CA ILE A 19 -0.05 13.45 -21.17
C ILE A 19 -0.53 13.65 -22.61
N LEU A 20 -0.59 12.59 -23.42
CA LEU A 20 -1.08 12.69 -24.81
C LEU A 20 -2.55 13.10 -24.89
N VAL A 21 -3.38 12.61 -23.96
CA VAL A 21 -4.79 13.01 -23.85
C VAL A 21 -4.90 14.47 -23.45
N ILE A 22 -4.12 14.93 -22.47
CA ILE A 22 -4.10 16.33 -22.01
C ILE A 22 -3.61 17.25 -23.12
N ILE A 23 -2.56 16.90 -23.85
CA ILE A 23 -2.06 17.68 -24.99
C ILE A 23 -3.15 17.80 -26.06
N ARG A 24 -3.77 16.68 -26.47
CA ARG A 24 -4.89 16.70 -27.42
C ARG A 24 -6.07 17.52 -26.89
N PHE A 25 -6.31 17.50 -25.59
CA PHE A 25 -7.37 18.29 -24.96
C PHE A 25 -7.06 19.78 -24.98
N ILE A 26 -5.84 20.20 -24.60
CA ILE A 26 -5.39 21.60 -24.65
C ILE A 26 -5.38 22.11 -26.09
N LEU A 27 -4.91 21.31 -27.04
CA LEU A 27 -4.95 21.67 -28.46
C LEU A 27 -6.40 21.85 -28.96
N ARG A 28 -7.34 21.00 -28.52
CA ARG A 28 -8.79 21.17 -28.77
C ARG A 28 -9.42 22.36 -28.03
N LEU A 29 -8.83 22.79 -26.91
CA LEU A 29 -9.27 23.97 -26.16
C LEU A 29 -8.78 25.27 -26.79
N LYS A 30 -7.59 25.25 -27.40
CA LYS A 30 -7.03 26.40 -28.14
C LYS A 30 -7.87 26.72 -29.39
N ASP A 31 -8.52 25.70 -29.94
CA ASP A 31 -9.46 25.82 -31.06
C ASP A 31 -10.89 26.12 -30.58
N ARG A 32 -11.15 27.23 -29.87
CA ARG A 32 -12.52 27.79 -29.77
C ARG A 32 -12.57 29.30 -29.59
N THR A 33 -13.17 29.94 -30.59
CA THR A 33 -14.24 30.95 -30.52
C THR A 33 -14.59 31.54 -29.13
N PRO A 34 -14.86 32.86 -29.05
CA PRO A 34 -15.09 33.56 -27.78
C PRO A 34 -16.32 32.99 -27.04
N ARG A 35 -16.09 32.43 -25.85
CA ARG A 35 -17.16 31.90 -24.98
C ARG A 35 -17.78 33.04 -24.15
N PRO A 36 -19.11 33.04 -23.93
CA PRO A 36 -19.74 33.96 -22.99
C PRO A 36 -19.19 33.75 -21.56
N ARG A 37 -19.08 34.83 -20.79
CA ARG A 37 -18.67 34.83 -19.36
C ARG A 37 -19.76 34.17 -18.50
N ILE A 38 -19.81 32.85 -18.52
CA ILE A 38 -20.65 32.06 -17.60
C ILE A 38 -19.89 31.93 -16.28
N SER A 39 -20.52 32.34 -15.18
CA SER A 39 -19.97 32.25 -13.82
C SER A 39 -19.59 30.79 -13.49
N SER A 40 -18.50 30.58 -12.75
CA SER A 40 -18.06 29.26 -12.30
C SER A 40 -19.16 28.53 -11.51
N GLU A 41 -19.98 29.28 -10.77
CA GLU A 41 -21.13 28.75 -10.03
C GLU A 41 -22.21 28.20 -10.96
N ASP A 42 -22.49 28.86 -12.08
CA ASP A 42 -23.48 28.42 -13.06
C ASP A 42 -23.00 27.15 -13.77
N ARG A 43 -21.70 27.03 -14.01
CA ARG A 43 -21.10 25.80 -14.56
C ARG A 43 -21.21 24.63 -13.59
N LEU A 44 -20.96 24.86 -12.30
CA LEU A 44 -21.10 23.83 -11.28
C LEU A 44 -22.56 23.39 -11.11
N ARG A 45 -23.50 24.34 -11.15
CA ARG A 45 -24.94 24.05 -11.10
C ARG A 45 -25.39 23.24 -12.31
N GLN A 46 -25.01 23.64 -13.52
CA GLN A 46 -25.32 22.90 -14.74
C GLN A 46 -24.73 21.48 -14.71
N PHE A 47 -23.46 21.35 -14.30
CA PHE A 47 -22.81 20.05 -14.17
C PHE A 47 -23.49 19.15 -13.13
N LYS A 48 -23.89 19.72 -11.99
CA LYS A 48 -24.60 18.99 -10.94
C LYS A 48 -25.95 18.49 -11.42
N GLU A 49 -26.72 19.32 -12.13
CA GLU A 49 -28.01 18.92 -12.70
C GLU A 49 -27.85 17.88 -13.82
N ASP A 50 -26.80 17.97 -14.63
CA ASP A 50 -26.50 16.97 -15.67
C ASP A 50 -26.10 15.62 -15.09
N ILE A 51 -25.26 15.60 -14.04
CA ILE A 51 -24.94 14.37 -13.31
C ILE A 51 -26.19 13.80 -12.67
N ARG A 52 -27.02 14.65 -12.05
CA ARG A 52 -28.24 14.20 -11.37
C ARG A 52 -29.21 13.54 -12.35
N ARG A 53 -29.44 14.14 -13.52
CA ARG A 53 -30.28 13.58 -14.57
C ARG A 53 -29.74 12.23 -15.06
N LYS A 54 -28.46 12.18 -15.43
CA LYS A 54 -27.83 10.95 -15.91
C LYS A 54 -27.80 9.85 -14.86
N GLY A 55 -27.64 10.18 -13.58
CA GLY A 55 -27.68 9.22 -12.47
C GLY A 55 -29.09 8.66 -12.20
N ILE A 56 -30.15 9.46 -12.43
CA ILE A 56 -31.53 9.02 -12.28
C ILE A 56 -31.95 8.11 -13.45
N GLU A 57 -31.51 8.43 -14.65
CA GLU A 57 -31.80 7.70 -15.91
C GLU A 57 -30.91 6.48 -16.13
N LEU A 58 -29.90 6.29 -15.29
CA LEU A 58 -28.96 5.18 -15.44
C LEU A 58 -29.67 3.84 -15.24
N ASN A 59 -29.82 3.10 -16.33
CA ASN A 59 -30.23 1.71 -16.37
C ASN A 59 -29.16 0.95 -17.15
N MET A 60 -28.47 0.01 -16.48
CA MET A 60 -27.42 -0.78 -17.14
C MET A 60 -27.98 -2.00 -17.86
N PHE A 61 -29.26 -2.30 -17.67
CA PHE A 61 -29.92 -3.36 -18.40
C PHE A 61 -30.40 -2.84 -19.75
N GLN A 62 -29.96 -3.51 -20.81
CA GLN A 62 -30.22 -3.18 -22.21
C GLN A 62 -31.50 -3.81 -22.75
N GLU A 63 -32.34 -4.38 -21.88
CA GLU A 63 -33.57 -5.03 -22.32
C GLU A 63 -34.65 -3.97 -22.54
N ASP A 64 -35.11 -3.85 -23.79
CA ASP A 64 -36.28 -3.06 -24.15
C ASP A 64 -37.54 -3.77 -23.67
N LEU A 65 -37.87 -3.53 -22.40
CA LEU A 65 -39.04 -4.10 -21.76
C LEU A 65 -40.25 -3.18 -21.94
N ASN A 66 -41.35 -3.74 -22.44
CA ASN A 66 -42.59 -2.99 -22.71
C ASN A 66 -43.42 -2.69 -21.46
N THR A 67 -42.98 -3.12 -20.26
CA THR A 67 -43.74 -2.98 -19.02
C THR A 67 -43.02 -2.09 -18.00
N ASP A 68 -43.67 -1.01 -17.56
CA ASP A 68 -43.15 -0.05 -16.57
C ASP A 68 -42.60 -0.69 -15.29
N ARG A 69 -43.22 -1.80 -14.84
CA ARG A 69 -42.80 -2.53 -13.64
C ARG A 69 -41.40 -3.11 -13.78
N GLN A 70 -41.06 -3.60 -14.97
CA GLN A 70 -39.76 -4.24 -15.22
C GLN A 70 -38.65 -3.19 -15.35
N ILE A 71 -38.93 -2.06 -16.00
CA ILE A 71 -38.01 -0.91 -16.08
C ILE A 71 -37.67 -0.40 -14.67
N ARG A 72 -38.66 -0.29 -13.77
CA ARG A 72 -38.43 0.11 -12.38
C ARG A 72 -37.52 -0.87 -11.66
N TYR A 73 -37.77 -2.18 -11.82
CA TYR A 73 -36.95 -3.21 -11.20
C TYR A 73 -35.49 -3.16 -11.69
N GLN A 74 -35.28 -3.04 -13.00
CA GLN A 74 -33.95 -2.89 -13.59
C GLN A 74 -33.19 -1.67 -13.06
N ARG A 75 -33.87 -0.52 -12.89
CA ARG A 75 -33.26 0.67 -12.28
C ARG A 75 -32.86 0.43 -10.82
N TYR A 76 -33.70 -0.23 -10.03
CA TYR A 76 -33.35 -0.58 -8.64
C TYR A 76 -32.15 -1.52 -8.57
N THR A 77 -32.15 -2.56 -9.40
CA THR A 77 -31.03 -3.52 -9.48
C THR A 77 -29.75 -2.85 -9.94
N THR A 78 -29.82 -1.95 -10.93
CA THR A 78 -28.67 -1.15 -11.41
C THR A 78 -28.07 -0.33 -10.27
N ARG A 79 -28.91 0.37 -9.49
CA ARG A 79 -28.46 1.17 -8.35
C ARG A 79 -27.85 0.32 -7.25
N PHE A 80 -28.47 -0.82 -6.93
CA PHE A 80 -27.97 -1.75 -5.93
C PHE A 80 -26.61 -2.34 -6.33
N TYR A 81 -26.48 -2.76 -7.59
CA TYR A 81 -25.22 -3.24 -8.14
C TYR A 81 -24.11 -2.18 -8.06
N LEU A 82 -24.39 -0.94 -8.47
CA LEU A 82 -23.40 0.15 -8.37
C LEU A 82 -22.99 0.44 -6.93
N PHE A 83 -23.94 0.40 -6.01
CA PHE A 83 -23.66 0.58 -4.59
C PHE A 83 -22.73 -0.53 -4.06
N LEU A 84 -23.02 -1.79 -4.37
CA LEU A 84 -22.18 -2.92 -3.99
C LEU A 84 -20.79 -2.84 -4.63
N LEU A 85 -20.71 -2.48 -5.90
CA LEU A 85 -19.46 -2.33 -6.64
C LEU A 85 -18.60 -1.22 -6.01
N ALA A 86 -19.19 -0.05 -5.76
CA ALA A 86 -18.51 1.06 -5.11
C ALA A 86 -18.04 0.68 -3.70
N SER A 87 -18.90 0.03 -2.90
CA SER A 87 -18.53 -0.47 -1.57
C SER A 87 -17.37 -1.45 -1.62
N SER A 88 -17.34 -2.35 -2.62
CA SER A 88 -16.26 -3.32 -2.80
C SER A 88 -14.94 -2.64 -3.14
N ILE A 89 -14.97 -1.65 -4.05
CA ILE A 89 -13.79 -0.86 -4.42
C ILE A 89 -13.26 -0.08 -3.22
N VAL A 90 -14.14 0.58 -2.45
CA VAL A 90 -13.77 1.29 -1.22
C VAL A 90 -13.14 0.33 -0.21
N GLY A 91 -13.78 -0.82 0.04
CA GLY A 91 -13.24 -1.84 0.95
C GLY A 91 -11.84 -2.31 0.54
N LEU A 92 -11.64 -2.61 -0.76
CA LEU A 92 -10.33 -3.00 -1.30
C LEU A 92 -9.28 -1.89 -1.16
N THR A 93 -9.67 -0.64 -1.40
CA THR A 93 -8.77 0.53 -1.29
C THR A 93 -8.34 0.73 0.16
N VAL A 94 -9.29 0.67 1.08
CA VAL A 94 -9.03 0.77 2.52
C VAL A 94 -8.14 -0.38 2.98
N TYR A 95 -8.43 -1.61 2.58
CA TYR A 95 -7.60 -2.77 2.89
C TYR A 95 -6.16 -2.58 2.39
N LYS A 96 -5.97 -2.15 1.14
CA LYS A 96 -4.65 -1.86 0.58
C LYS A 96 -3.92 -0.73 1.29
N PHE A 97 -4.66 0.31 1.69
CA PHE A 97 -4.11 1.41 2.47
C PHE A 97 -3.59 0.95 3.84
N PHE A 98 -4.37 0.12 4.55
CA PHE A 98 -3.92 -0.46 5.82
C PHE A 98 -2.78 -1.47 5.63
N GLU A 99 -2.78 -2.28 4.57
CA GLU A 99 -1.70 -3.21 4.24
C GLU A 99 -0.37 -2.46 4.02
N LEU A 100 -0.39 -1.31 3.34
CA LEU A 100 0.78 -0.44 3.18
C LEU A 100 1.28 0.15 4.51
N SER A 101 0.40 0.29 5.51
CA SER A 101 0.77 0.79 6.84
C SER A 101 1.50 -0.27 7.68
N ILE A 102 1.40 -1.56 7.36
CA ILE A 102 2.15 -2.63 8.03
C ILE A 102 3.54 -2.73 7.38
N GLN A 103 4.35 -1.69 7.55
CA GLN A 103 5.74 -1.73 7.13
C GLN A 103 6.58 -2.49 8.16
N ILE A 104 7.17 -3.61 7.74
CA ILE A 104 8.13 -4.36 8.55
C ILE A 104 9.43 -3.53 8.62
N LYS A 105 9.62 -2.78 9.71
CA LYS A 105 10.89 -2.10 10.01
C LYS A 105 11.95 -3.15 10.34
N ARG A 106 12.98 -3.26 9.50
CA ARG A 106 14.15 -4.11 9.76
C ARG A 106 15.20 -3.30 10.49
N ILE A 107 15.60 -3.79 11.67
CA ILE A 107 16.69 -3.22 12.46
C ILE A 107 17.83 -4.23 12.44
N THR A 108 18.99 -3.81 11.94
CA THR A 108 20.18 -4.64 11.82
C THR A 108 21.11 -4.34 12.99
N SER A 109 21.46 -5.36 13.77
CA SER A 109 22.38 -5.25 14.91
C SER A 109 22.02 -4.13 15.90
N PRO A 110 20.82 -4.19 16.54
CA PRO A 110 20.44 -3.21 17.54
C PRO A 110 21.40 -3.22 18.73
N VAL A 111 21.62 -2.06 19.34
CA VAL A 111 22.33 -1.95 20.63
C VAL A 111 21.44 -2.56 21.72
N GLU A 112 22.04 -3.06 22.81
CA GLU A 112 21.30 -3.75 23.88
C GLU A 112 20.12 -2.92 24.42
N SER A 113 20.31 -1.62 24.64
CA SER A 113 19.27 -0.70 25.10
C SER A 113 18.09 -0.63 24.11
N GLU A 114 18.36 -0.55 22.81
CA GLU A 114 17.35 -0.51 21.76
C GLU A 114 16.58 -1.84 21.70
N PHE A 115 17.27 -2.98 21.86
CA PHE A 115 16.62 -4.28 21.93
C PHE A 115 15.68 -4.40 23.14
N VAL A 116 16.13 -3.96 24.31
CA VAL A 116 15.33 -3.97 25.54
C VAL A 116 14.09 -3.08 25.40
N GLU A 117 14.24 -1.89 24.80
CA GLU A 117 13.14 -0.97 24.53
C GLU A 117 12.12 -1.58 23.56
N LEU A 118 12.57 -2.13 22.43
CA LEU A 118 11.71 -2.79 21.45
C LEU A 118 10.98 -4.00 22.06
N LYS A 119 11.68 -4.80 22.86
CA LYS A 119 11.13 -5.94 23.60
C LYS A 119 10.00 -5.52 24.54
N SER A 120 10.12 -4.35 25.17
CA SER A 120 9.10 -3.81 26.09
C SER A 120 7.84 -3.32 25.37
N GLN A 121 7.96 -2.83 24.13
CA GLN A 121 6.85 -2.21 23.40
C GLN A 121 5.90 -3.21 22.72
N SER A 122 6.37 -4.38 22.26
CA SER A 122 5.48 -5.41 21.68
C SER A 122 6.16 -6.77 21.46
N PHE A 123 6.13 -7.69 22.43
CA PHE A 123 6.78 -9.00 22.28
C PHE A 123 6.19 -9.87 21.14
N ARG A 124 4.95 -9.62 20.72
CA ARG A 124 4.20 -10.53 19.81
C ARG A 124 4.42 -10.28 18.31
N SER A 125 5.03 -9.17 17.92
CA SER A 125 5.16 -8.77 16.51
C SER A 125 6.60 -8.80 15.97
N PHE A 126 7.59 -9.11 16.79
CA PHE A 126 8.99 -9.17 16.36
C PHE A 126 9.39 -10.59 15.98
N SER A 127 10.02 -10.73 14.80
CA SER A 127 10.66 -11.97 14.36
C SER A 127 12.16 -11.71 14.21
N CYS A 128 12.96 -12.38 15.04
CA CYS A 128 14.41 -12.37 14.92
C CYS A 128 14.84 -13.50 14.00
N SER A 129 15.24 -13.17 12.78
CA SER A 129 15.88 -14.13 11.89
C SER A 129 17.35 -14.26 12.28
N CYS A 130 17.82 -15.45 12.66
CA CYS A 130 19.24 -15.69 12.87
C CYS A 130 19.97 -15.60 11.53
N SER A 131 21.00 -14.77 11.43
CA SER A 131 21.88 -14.70 10.25
C SER A 131 22.81 -15.91 10.14
N SER A 132 23.17 -16.48 11.29
CA SER A 132 24.07 -17.63 11.41
C SER A 132 23.44 -18.66 12.35
N ILE A 133 23.45 -19.93 11.95
CA ILE A 133 22.90 -21.04 12.75
C ILE A 133 23.89 -21.56 13.80
N LEU A 134 25.17 -21.21 13.64
CA LEU A 134 26.26 -21.60 14.51
C LEU A 134 27.16 -20.38 14.72
N ILE A 135 27.54 -20.16 15.97
CA ILE A 135 28.52 -19.15 16.36
C ILE A 135 29.75 -19.95 16.86
N PRO A 136 30.93 -19.77 16.26
CA PRO A 136 32.12 -20.49 16.68
C PRO A 136 32.49 -20.13 18.12
N TYR A 137 32.94 -21.11 18.91
CA TYR A 137 33.22 -20.94 20.34
C TYR A 137 34.25 -19.83 20.63
N SER A 138 35.18 -19.65 19.70
CA SER A 138 36.21 -18.60 19.75
C SER A 138 35.67 -17.17 19.68
N GLU A 139 34.46 -16.94 19.17
CA GLU A 139 33.87 -15.59 19.05
C GLU A 139 33.30 -15.06 20.36
N PHE A 140 32.81 -15.94 21.25
CA PHE A 140 32.24 -15.52 22.53
C PHE A 140 33.10 -15.90 23.74
N LEU A 141 34.03 -16.84 23.57
CA LEU A 141 34.84 -17.35 24.66
C LEU A 141 36.32 -17.04 24.42
N THR A 142 36.82 -16.00 25.09
CA THR A 142 38.25 -15.69 25.14
C THR A 142 38.79 -16.10 26.51
N ILE A 143 39.51 -17.21 26.56
CA ILE A 143 40.22 -17.64 27.78
C ILE A 143 41.69 -17.23 27.62
N GLN A 144 42.17 -16.39 28.52
CA GLN A 144 43.60 -16.09 28.70
C GLN A 144 44.06 -16.71 30.02
N PRO A 145 44.45 -17.99 30.03
CA PRO A 145 44.81 -18.66 31.28
C PRO A 145 46.14 -18.10 31.80
N GLN A 146 46.14 -17.59 33.02
CA GLN A 146 47.36 -17.31 33.76
C GLN A 146 47.72 -18.53 34.59
N TYR A 147 48.80 -19.21 34.20
CA TYR A 147 49.31 -20.36 34.92
C TYR A 147 50.15 -19.92 36.12
N HIS A 148 49.82 -20.40 37.31
CA HIS A 148 50.69 -20.26 38.48
C HIS A 148 51.87 -21.23 38.37
N GLN A 149 53.05 -20.80 38.81
CA GLN A 149 54.24 -21.65 38.88
C GLN A 149 54.01 -22.80 39.87
N LEU A 150 54.37 -24.02 39.46
CA LEU A 150 54.38 -25.18 40.36
C LEU A 150 55.47 -24.98 41.41
N CYS A 151 55.12 -25.16 42.68
CA CYS A 151 56.10 -25.16 43.75
C CYS A 151 57.02 -26.38 43.60
N SER A 152 58.29 -26.16 43.33
CA SER A 152 59.33 -27.19 43.35
C SER A 152 59.55 -27.61 44.81
N ILE A 153 58.93 -28.72 45.22
CA ILE A 153 59.21 -29.34 46.51
C ILE A 153 60.55 -30.08 46.34
N THR A 154 61.62 -29.54 46.91
CA THR A 154 62.91 -30.24 47.04
C THR A 154 62.73 -31.42 47.98
N ILE A 155 62.72 -32.64 47.44
CA ILE A 155 62.79 -33.86 48.24
C ILE A 155 64.27 -34.10 48.56
N ASN A 156 64.69 -33.76 49.77
CA ASN A 156 65.97 -34.21 50.31
C ASN A 156 65.78 -35.61 50.90
N ALA A 157 66.23 -36.65 50.20
CA ALA A 157 66.38 -37.98 50.77
C ALA A 157 67.71 -38.04 51.54
N LEU A 158 67.61 -38.35 52.82
CA LEU A 158 68.70 -38.57 53.77
C LEU A 158 69.01 -40.07 53.86
#